data_AF-A0A1G0EM48-F1
#
_entry.id   AF-A0A1G0EM48-F1
#
_cell.length_a   1.000
_cell.length_b   1.000
_cell.length_c   1.000
_cell.angle_alpha   90.00
_cell.angle_beta   90.00
_cell.angle_gamma   90.00
#
_symmetry.space_group_name_H-M   'P 1'
#
loop_
_entity.id
_entity.type
_entity.pdbx_description
1 polymer ?
#
loop_
_entity_poly.entity_id
_entity_poly.type
_entity_poly.pdbx_seq_one_letter_code
_entity_poly.pdbx_strand_id
1 'polypeptide(L)'
;MEISHELREITELLVKYHGLHEGLYDLALEFQIAVGAVGPDPASIIPGAMFGVRRIGIMKTERAGISTVDAAQVNPSSPAKKVAAKKPARK
;
A
#
# COMPACT_ATOMS: atom_id res chain seq x y z
N MET A 1 16.26 -15.07 -11.99
CA MET A 1 16.34 -13.60 -11.79
C MET A 1 15.28 -13.27 -10.76
N GLU A 2 15.69 -12.73 -9.62
CA GLU A 2 14.81 -12.29 -8.54
C GLU A 2 14.66 -10.76 -8.62
N ILE A 3 13.46 -10.23 -8.41
CA ILE A 3 13.17 -8.79 -8.35
C ILE A 3 12.56 -8.51 -6.98
N SER A 4 13.14 -7.58 -6.22
CA SER A 4 12.71 -7.18 -4.89
C SER A 4 12.43 -5.68 -4.83
N HIS A 5 11.55 -5.28 -3.90
CA HIS A 5 11.13 -3.89 -3.68
C HIS A 5 11.09 -3.57 -2.18
N GLU A 6 11.34 -2.32 -1.83
CA GLU A 6 11.16 -1.84 -0.46
C GLU A 6 9.67 -1.61 -0.14
N LEU A 7 9.31 -1.64 1.15
CA LEU A 7 7.92 -1.44 1.60
C LEU A 7 7.33 -0.13 1.08
N ARG A 8 8.13 0.94 1.05
CA ARG A 8 7.70 2.25 0.54
C ARG A 8 7.36 2.19 -0.95
N GLU A 9 8.16 1.50 -1.76
CA GLU A 9 7.92 1.33 -3.20
C GLU A 9 6.63 0.56 -3.46
N ILE A 10 6.34 -0.46 -2.64
CA ILE A 10 5.06 -1.18 -2.68
C ILE A 10 3.89 -0.25 -2.35
N THR A 11 4.03 0.62 -1.34
CA THR A 11 3.01 1.64 -1.03
C THR A 11 2.78 2.58 -2.23
N GLU A 12 3.84 3.09 -2.86
CA GLU A 12 3.73 3.94 -4.04
C GLU A 12 3.01 3.24 -5.19
N LEU A 13 3.35 1.97 -5.43
CA LEU A 13 2.71 1.15 -6.45
C LEU A 13 1.22 0.99 -6.19
N LEU A 14 0.82 0.68 -4.95
CA LEU A 14 -0.59 0.51 -4.59
C LEU A 14 -1.38 1.81 -4.66
N VAL A 15 -0.78 2.94 -4.24
CA VAL A 15 -1.40 4.27 -4.35
C VAL A 15 -1.69 4.62 -5.82
N LYS A 16 -0.71 4.38 -6.71
CA LYS A 16 -0.88 4.57 -8.16
C LYS A 16 -1.92 3.61 -8.74
N TYR A 17 -1.84 2.33 -8.37
CA TYR A 17 -2.75 1.28 -8.83
C TYR A 17 -4.22 1.59 -8.50
N HIS A 18 -4.47 2.16 -7.31
CA HIS A 18 -5.81 2.56 -6.89
C HIS A 18 -6.23 3.98 -7.35
N GLY A 19 -5.38 4.70 -8.10
CA GLY A 19 -5.71 6.03 -8.60
C GLY A 19 -5.88 7.08 -7.49
N LEU A 20 -5.17 6.93 -6.37
CA LEU A 20 -5.26 7.86 -5.26
C LEU A 20 -4.33 9.05 -5.53
N HIS A 21 -4.86 10.27 -5.43
CA HIS A 21 -4.15 11.50 -5.81
C HIS A 21 -3.90 12.46 -4.65
N GLU A 22 -4.45 12.18 -3.48
CA GLU A 22 -4.36 13.04 -2.31
C GLU A 22 -4.38 12.25 -1.00
N GLY A 23 -3.70 12.79 0.01
CA GLY A 23 -3.57 12.19 1.34
C GLY A 23 -2.32 11.36 1.52
N LEU A 24 -2.02 11.04 2.79
CA LEU A 24 -0.91 10.18 3.16
C LEU A 24 -1.42 8.75 3.33
N TYR A 25 -0.70 7.79 2.73
CA TYR A 25 -1.02 6.38 2.83
C TYR A 25 0.19 5.60 3.31
N ASP A 26 -0.05 4.66 4.21
CA ASP A 26 0.95 3.73 4.71
C ASP A 26 0.63 2.30 4.28
N LEU A 27 1.65 1.45 4.24
CA LEU A 27 1.47 0.04 3.90
C LEU A 27 0.74 -0.68 5.05
N ALA A 28 -0.34 -1.38 4.71
CA ALA A 28 -1.07 -2.22 5.64
C ALA A 28 -0.71 -3.69 5.39
N LEU A 29 -0.05 -4.32 6.35
CA LEU A 29 0.23 -5.76 6.35
C LEU A 29 -0.65 -6.44 7.39
N GLU A 30 -1.42 -7.42 6.96
CA GLU A 30 -2.21 -8.24 7.86
C GLU A 30 -1.49 -9.57 8.10
N PHE A 31 -0.93 -9.71 9.30
CA PHE A 31 -0.34 -10.97 9.75
C PHE A 31 -1.41 -11.88 10.34
N GLN A 32 -1.34 -13.15 10.00
CA GLN A 32 -2.11 -14.20 10.63
C GLN A 32 -1.18 -15.03 11.51
N ILE A 33 -1.56 -15.18 12.77
CA ILE A 33 -0.82 -15.97 13.75
C ILE A 33 -1.70 -17.16 14.14
N ALA A 34 -1.16 -18.36 14.00
CA ALA A 34 -1.79 -19.58 14.50
C ALA A 34 -0.84 -20.24 15.50
N VAL A 35 -1.37 -20.67 16.64
CA VAL A 35 -0.62 -21.42 17.66
C VAL A 35 -1.11 -22.85 17.69
N GLY A 36 -0.21 -23.79 17.88
CA GLY A 36 -0.57 -25.20 17.87
C GLY A 36 0.57 -26.12 18.25
N ALA A 37 0.25 -27.41 18.26
CA ALA A 37 1.21 -28.48 18.37
C ALA A 37 1.96 -28.63 17.03
N VAL A 38 3.27 -28.44 17.03
CA VAL A 38 4.10 -28.48 15.83
C VAL A 38 5.30 -29.40 16.07
N GLY A 39 5.64 -30.23 15.09
CA GLY A 39 6.72 -31.19 15.20
C GLY A 39 7.00 -31.88 13.86
N PRO A 40 8.22 -32.40 13.64
CA PRO A 40 8.57 -33.13 12.42
C PRO A 40 7.87 -34.49 12.33
N ASP A 41 7.43 -35.05 13.47
CA ASP A 41 6.74 -36.32 13.58
C ASP A 41 5.77 -36.33 14.81
N PRO A 42 4.84 -37.30 14.92
CA PRO A 42 3.86 -37.36 16.00
C PRO A 42 4.41 -37.55 17.43
N ALA A 43 5.61 -38.11 17.58
CA ALA A 43 6.25 -38.31 18.88
C ALA A 43 7.04 -37.08 19.35
N SER A 44 7.34 -36.15 18.43
CA SER A 44 8.17 -34.96 18.68
C SER A 44 7.39 -33.66 18.54
N ILE A 45 6.19 -33.59 19.13
CA ILE A 45 5.33 -32.40 19.09
C ILE A 45 5.63 -31.47 20.26
N ILE A 46 5.83 -30.18 19.97
CA ILE A 46 5.98 -29.11 20.96
C ILE A 46 5.03 -27.95 20.65
N PRO A 47 4.71 -27.07 21.63
CA PRO A 47 4.02 -25.82 21.35
C PRO A 47 4.81 -24.97 20.34
N GLY A 48 4.13 -24.49 19.30
CA GLY A 48 4.73 -23.63 18.29
C GLY A 48 3.73 -22.63 17.73
N ALA A 49 4.24 -21.73 16.89
CA ALA A 49 3.47 -20.69 16.23
C ALA A 49 3.80 -20.67 14.73
N MET A 50 2.78 -20.47 13.91
CA MET A 50 2.88 -20.21 12.48
C MET A 50 2.54 -18.75 12.22
N PHE A 51 3.44 -18.06 11.52
CA PHE A 51 3.24 -16.69 11.06
C PHE A 51 3.01 -16.72 9.55
N GLY A 52 1.88 -16.17 9.12
CA GLY A 52 1.56 -15.98 7.71
C GLY A 52 1.26 -14.52 7.43
N VAL A 53 1.45 -14.10 6.18
CA VAL A 53 0.91 -12.84 5.68
C VAL A 53 -0.40 -13.15 4.98
N ARG A 54 -1.51 -12.61 5.51
CA ARG A 54 -2.85 -12.84 4.94
C ARG A 54 -3.18 -11.85 3.84
N ARG A 55 -2.84 -10.57 4.06
CA ARG A 55 -3.18 -9.48 3.14
C ARG A 55 -2.11 -8.39 3.15
N ILE A 56 -1.99 -7.73 2.00
CA ILE A 56 -1.21 -6.51 1.80
C ILE A 56 -2.17 -5.47 1.21
N GLY A 57 -2.13 -4.25 1.73
CA GLY A 57 -2.93 -3.13 1.24
C GLY A 57 -2.30 -1.80 1.64
N ILE A 58 -3.10 -0.74 1.58
CA ILE A 58 -2.74 0.59 2.03
C ILE A 58 -3.82 1.14 2.95
N MET A 59 -3.42 1.94 3.94
CA MET A 59 -4.33 2.64 4.84
C MET A 59 -4.01 4.13 4.86
N LYS A 60 -5.05 4.97 4.90
CA LYS A 60 -4.87 6.41 5.07
C LYS A 60 -4.34 6.68 6.48
N THR A 61 -3.35 7.56 6.60
CA THR A 61 -2.73 7.94 7.87
C THR A 61 -2.59 9.46 7.96
N GLU A 62 -2.47 9.98 9.18
CA GLU A 62 -2.14 11.39 9.45
C GLU A 62 -0.68 11.56 9.86
N ARG A 63 0.02 10.46 10.18
CA ARG A 63 1.40 10.47 10.65
C ARG A 63 2.30 9.80 9.63
N ALA A 64 3.43 10.45 9.34
CA ALA A 64 4.46 9.89 8.48
C ALA A 64 5.21 8.76 9.21
N GLY A 65 5.27 7.60 8.57
CA GLY A 65 6.08 6.43 8.94
C GLY A 65 7.05 6.06 7.83
N ILE A 66 7.75 4.93 8.02
CA ILE A 66 8.82 4.47 7.12
C ILE A 66 8.30 4.14 5.72
N SER A 67 7.12 3.53 5.63
CA SER A 67 6.47 3.15 4.36
C SER A 67 5.39 4.13 3.90
N THR A 68 5.25 5.28 4.58
CA THR A 68 4.22 6.27 4.25
C THR A 68 4.61 7.07 3.01
N VAL A 69 3.63 7.31 2.13
CA VAL A 69 3.81 8.08 0.91
C VAL A 69 2.69 9.11 0.78
N ASP A 70 3.03 10.27 0.23
CA ASP A 70 2.05 11.30 -0.15
C ASP A 70 1.54 11.02 -1.57
N ALA A 71 0.24 10.73 -1.69
CA ALA A 71 -0.40 10.43 -2.96
C ALA A 71 -0.28 11.60 -3.97
N ALA A 72 -0.28 12.85 -3.51
CA ALA A 72 -0.14 14.00 -4.40
C ALA A 72 1.27 14.09 -5.01
N GLN A 73 2.28 13.57 -4.31
CA GLN A 73 3.66 13.55 -4.79
C GLN A 73 3.90 12.39 -5.75
N VAL A 74 3.41 11.19 -5.41
CA VAL A 74 3.71 9.97 -6.16
C VAL A 74 2.72 9.70 -7.30
N ASN A 75 1.51 10.25 -7.21
CA ASN A 75 0.45 10.09 -8.21
C ASN A 75 -0.36 11.39 -8.36
N PRO A 76 0.24 12.47 -8.89
CA PRO A 76 -0.46 13.75 -9.02
C PRO A 76 -1.68 13.62 -9.94
N SER A 77 -2.82 14.20 -9.53
CA SER A 77 -3.92 14.40 -10.47
C SER A 77 -3.43 15.34 -11.58
N SER A 78 -3.46 14.87 -12.84
CA SER A 78 -3.10 15.74 -13.96
C SER A 78 -3.92 17.03 -13.83
N PRO A 79 -3.32 18.23 -13.94
CA PRO A 79 -4.10 19.44 -13.94
C PRO A 79 -5.11 19.30 -15.07
N ALA A 80 -6.40 19.32 -14.73
CA ALA A 80 -7.47 19.37 -15.70
C ALA A 80 -7.05 20.42 -16.72
N LYS A 81 -6.86 19.98 -17.97
CA LYS A 81 -6.60 20.85 -19.12
C LYS A 81 -7.55 22.02 -18.95
N LYS A 82 -7.03 23.21 -18.56
CA LYS A 82 -7.85 24.42 -18.40
C LYS A 82 -8.64 24.51 -19.69
N VAL A 83 -9.93 24.17 -19.63
CA VAL A 83 -10.81 24.28 -20.78
C VAL A 83 -10.81 25.77 -21.04
N ALA A 84 -10.04 26.18 -22.04
CA ALA A 84 -9.89 27.56 -22.41
C ALA A 84 -11.31 28.04 -22.72
N ALA A 85 -11.91 28.76 -21.78
CA ALA A 85 -13.18 29.39 -21.95
C ALA A 85 -13.00 30.36 -23.11
N LYS A 86 -13.37 29.92 -24.33
CA LYS A 86 -13.49 30.76 -25.50
C LYS A 86 -14.48 31.84 -25.13
N LYS A 87 -13.96 33.01 -24.77
CA LYS A 87 -14.71 34.24 -24.58
C LYS A 87 -15.41 34.52 -25.92
N PRO A 88 -16.75 34.46 -26.03
CA PRO A 88 -17.41 34.84 -27.27
C PRO A 88 -17.18 36.34 -27.48
N ALA A 89 -16.67 36.68 -28.65
CA ALA A 89 -16.46 38.05 -29.07
C ALA A 89 -17.81 38.80 -29.07
N ARG A 90 -17.82 40.01 -28.49
CA ARG A 90 -18.93 40.96 -28.60
C ARG A 90 -19.22 41.23 -30.08
N LYS A 91 -20.49 41.13 -30.46
CA LYS A 91 -21.06 41.78 -31.64
C LYS A 91 -21.82 43.02 -31.20
#